data_AF-A0A8E0INT4-F1
#
_entry.id   AF-A0A8E0INT4-F1
#
_cell.length_a   1.000
_cell.length_b   1.000
_cell.length_c   1.000
_cell.angle_alpha   90.00
_cell.angle_beta   90.00
_cell.angle_gamma   90.00
#
_symmetry.space_group_name_H-M   'P 1'
#
loop_
_entity.id
_entity.type
_entity.pdbx_description
1 polymer ?
#
loop_
_entity_poly.entity_id
_entity_poly.type
_entity_poly.pdbx_seq_one_letter_code
_entity_poly.pdbx_strand_id
1 'polypeptide(L)' 'MALGILLVSHVPAIANGVETLIKQVAKDVPITTAGGTSDGKIGTDLDHIQKSNWR' A
#
# COMPACT_ATOMS: atom_id res chain seq x y z
N MET A 1 -2.50 14.92 -15.40
CA MET A 1 -2.61 14.53 -13.97
C MET A 1 -3.05 13.08 -13.93
N ALA A 2 -2.27 12.20 -13.31
CA ALA A 2 -2.66 10.81 -13.05
C ALA A 2 -3.03 10.68 -11.57
N LEU A 3 -4.07 9.91 -11.28
CA LEU A 3 -4.48 9.57 -9.91
C LEU A 3 -3.97 8.16 -9.58
N GLY A 4 -3.53 7.96 -8.35
CA GLY A 4 -3.07 6.67 -7.83
C GLY A 4 -3.80 6.28 -6.55
N ILE A 5 -3.63 5.03 -6.13
CA ILE A 5 -4.20 4.48 -4.90
C ILE A 5 -3.07 4.15 -3.93
N LEU A 6 -3.17 4.66 -2.70
CA LEU A 6 -2.34 4.22 -1.58
C LEU A 6 -3.16 3.32 -0.64
N LEU A 7 -2.71 2.09 -0.45
CA LEU A 7 -3.33 1.14 0.49
C LEU A 7 -2.59 1.15 1.82
N VAL A 8 -3.25 1.60 2.88
CA VAL A 8 -2.71 1.62 4.24
C VAL A 8 -3.44 0.58 5.10
N SER A 9 -2.67 -0.25 5.81
CA SER A 9 -3.23 -1.23 6.74
C SER A 9 -2.31 -1.42 7.93
N HIS A 10 -2.88 -1.72 9.09
CA HIS A 10 -2.08 -2.16 10.23
C HIS A 10 -1.39 -3.51 9.97
N VAL A 11 -1.92 -4.34 9.06
CA VAL A 11 -1.41 -5.68 8.76
C VAL A 11 -0.79 -5.68 7.37
N PRO A 12 0.54 -5.91 7.23
CA PRO A 12 1.21 -5.91 5.93
C PRO A 12 0.57 -6.84 4.89
N ALA A 13 0.23 -8.05 5.31
CA ALA A 13 -0.37 -9.06 4.43
C ALA A 13 -1.72 -8.63 3.84
N ILE A 14 -2.50 -7.79 4.55
CA ILE A 14 -3.77 -7.30 4.03
C ILE A 14 -3.55 -6.28 2.93
N ALA A 15 -2.65 -5.30 3.14
CA ALA A 15 -2.34 -4.31 2.11
C ALA A 15 -1.84 -4.97 0.81
N ASN A 16 -0.91 -5.93 0.94
CA ASN A 16 -0.35 -6.67 -0.19
C ASN A 16 -1.39 -7.58 -0.86
N GLY A 17 -2.26 -8.22 -0.07
CA GLY A 17 -3.32 -9.09 -0.59
C GLY A 17 -4.35 -8.30 -1.40
N VAL A 18 -4.74 -7.12 -0.92
CA VAL A 18 -5.66 -6.23 -1.64
C VAL A 18 -5.02 -5.69 -2.93
N GLU A 19 -3.75 -5.28 -2.90
CA GLU A 19 -3.03 -4.90 -4.11
C GLU A 19 -3.02 -6.02 -5.15
N THR A 20 -2.73 -7.25 -4.72
CA THR A 20 -2.71 -8.45 -5.58
C THR A 20 -4.07 -8.69 -6.23
N LEU A 21 -5.16 -8.54 -5.47
CA LEU A 21 -6.52 -8.67 -5.97
C LEU A 21 -6.86 -7.58 -6.99
N ILE A 22 -6.58 -6.32 -6.68
CA ILE A 22 -6.89 -5.20 -7.58
C ILE A 22 -6.11 -5.32 -8.89
N LYS A 23 -4.84 -5.79 -8.85
CA LYS A 23 -4.04 -6.03 -10.06
C LYS A 23 -4.64 -7.07 -11.02
N GLN A 24 -5.57 -7.92 -10.57
CA GLN A 24 -6.29 -8.83 -11.48
C GLN A 24 -7.32 -8.09 -12.35
N VAL A 25 -7.88 -6.98 -11.86
CA VAL A 25 -8.97 -6.26 -12.52
C VAL A 25 -8.59 -4.87 -13.05
N ALA A 26 -7.56 -4.24 -12.49
CA ALA A 26 -7.15 -2.86 -12.78
C ALA A 26 -5.63 -2.74 -12.88
N LYS A 27 -5.06 -3.35 -13.92
CA LYS A 27 -3.61 -3.44 -14.15
C LYS A 27 -2.93 -2.09 -14.39
N ASP A 28 -3.67 -1.15 -14.97
CA ASP A 28 -3.15 0.14 -15.40
C ASP A 28 -3.28 1.23 -14.32
N VAL A 29 -3.87 0.88 -13.16
CA VAL A 29 -4.00 1.81 -12.03
C VAL A 29 -2.70 1.78 -11.22
N PRO A 30 -2.04 2.93 -10.99
CA PRO A 30 -0.90 3.02 -10.09
C PRO A 30 -1.35 2.74 -8.65
N ILE A 31 -0.82 1.68 -8.06
CA ILE A 31 -1.12 1.28 -6.68
C ILE A 31 0.19 1.14 -5.92
N THR A 32 0.23 1.73 -4.72
CA THR A 32 1.30 1.50 -3.76
C THR A 32 0.71 1.11 -2.40
N THR A 33 1.48 0.38 -1.60
CA THR A 33 1.06 -0.14 -0.30
C THR A 33 1.96 0.40 0.81
N ALA A 34 1.37 0.72 1.96
CA ALA A 34 2.04 1.01 3.21
C ALA A 34 1.36 0.22 4.34
N GLY A 35 1.71 -1.07 4.45
CA GLY A 35 1.11 -2.00 5.40
C GLY A 35 2.07 -2.34 6.55
N GLY A 36 1.63 -2.17 7.79
CA GLY A 36 2.46 -2.41 8.96
C GLY A 36 3.41 -1.26 9.29
N THR A 37 4.21 -1.47 10.33
CA THR A 37 5.32 -0.59 10.70
C THR A 37 6.50 -0.72 9.73
N SER A 38 7.48 0.19 9.80
CA SER A 38 8.72 0.09 9.01
C SER A 38 9.47 -1.23 9.21
N ASP A 39 9.27 -1.90 10.35
CA ASP A 39 9.86 -3.22 10.67
C ASP A 39 8.99 -4.40 10.21
N GLY A 40 7.90 -4.15 9.46
CA GLY A 40 6.99 -5.18 8.98
C GLY A 40 6.07 -5.80 10.04
N LYS A 41 6.01 -5.21 11.24
CA LYS A 41 5.09 -5.64 12.31
C LYS A 41 3.70 -5.05 12.14
N ILE A 42 2.73 -5.64 12.83
CA ILE A 42 1.38 -5.07 12.94
C ILE A 42 1.46 -3.69 13.60
N GLY A 43 0.89 -2.68 12.94
CA GLY A 43 0.96 -1.28 13.34
C GLY A 43 0.88 -0.35 12.13
N THR A 44 0.83 0.95 12.37
CA THR A 44 0.93 1.95 11.30
C THR A 44 2.12 2.85 11.58
N ASP A 45 2.88 3.17 10.55
CA ASP A 45 4.08 3.99 10.65
C ASP A 45 4.04 5.10 9.59
N LEU A 46 4.22 6.32 10.05
CA LEU A 46 4.13 7.53 9.23
C LEU A 46 5.31 7.64 8.27
N ASP A 47 6.51 7.18 8.68
CA ASP A 47 7.70 7.15 7.84
C ASP A 47 7.54 6.10 6.74
N HIS A 48 6.93 4.95 7.06
CA HIS A 48 6.61 3.93 6.07
C HIS A 48 5.65 4.48 5.00
N ILE A 49 4.61 5.21 5.40
CA ILE A 49 3.67 5.87 4.49
C ILE A 49 4.37 6.96 3.65
N GLN A 50 5.24 7.77 4.24
CA GLN A 50 5.94 8.82 3.48
C GLN A 50 6.92 8.24 2.44
N LYS A 51 7.58 7.12 2.77
CA LYS A 51 8.48 6.42 1.85
C LYS A 51 7.76 5.67 0.73
N SER A 52 6.46 5.40 0.86
CA SER A 52 5.72 4.57 -0.10
C SER A 52 5.45 5.26 -1.45
N ASN A 53 6.25 6.24 -1.86
CA ASN A 53 6.25 6.95 -3.15
C ASN A 53 4.87 7.13 -3.79
N TRP A 54 3.87 7.49 -2.99
CA TRP A 54 2.46 7.55 -3.40
C TRP A 54 2.09 8.87 -4.08
N ARG A 55 3.01 9.83 -4.08
CA ARG A 55 2.86 11.18 -4.61
C ARG A 55 3.39 11.31 -6.02
#